data_AF-A0A838KM02-F1
#
_entry.id   AF-A0A838KM02-F1
#
_cell.length_a   1.000
_cell.length_b   1.000
_cell.length_c   1.000
_cell.angle_alpha   90.00
_cell.angle_beta   90.00
_cell.angle_gamma   90.00
#
_symmetry.space_group_name_H-M   'P 1'
#
loop_
_entity.id
_entity.type
_entity.pdbx_description
1 polymer ?
#
loop_
_entity_poly.entity_id
_entity_poly.type
_entity_poly.pdbx_seq_one_letter_code
_entity_poly.pdbx_strand_id
1 'polypeptide(L)'
;MTLHTETTDDGGSRTVWLSRLPQGGVSVNGQDLGDLSGFFGAGVREYEWARSVAAGDIPALVHALGGGADADLVDLLTARFSGIRHREFSDFCATESIPVEFWSRFGE
;
A
#
# COMPACT_ATOMS: atom_id res chain seq x y z
N MET A 1 -9.16 -3.04 -3.61
CA MET A 1 -8.81 -2.84 -5.04
C MET A 1 -7.36 -3.26 -5.22
N THR A 2 -7.05 -4.20 -6.12
CA THR A 2 -5.66 -4.63 -6.35
C THR A 2 -4.89 -3.59 -7.14
N LEU A 3 -3.69 -3.23 -6.68
CA LEU A 3 -2.76 -2.31 -7.37
C LEU A 3 -1.70 -3.07 -8.18
N HIS A 4 -1.23 -4.20 -7.65
CA HIS A 4 -0.17 -4.98 -8.26
C HIS A 4 -0.21 -6.42 -7.77
N THR A 5 0.07 -7.36 -8.67
CA THR A 5 0.30 -8.77 -8.34
C THR A 5 1.48 -9.26 -9.18
N GLU A 6 2.37 -10.00 -8.55
CA GLU A 6 3.53 -10.66 -9.15
C GLU A 6 3.63 -12.07 -8.57
N THR A 7 3.93 -13.06 -9.41
CA THR A 7 4.20 -14.44 -8.99
C THR A 7 5.54 -14.85 -9.58
N THR A 8 6.35 -15.55 -8.78
CA THR A 8 7.64 -16.10 -9.17
C THR A 8 7.50 -17.59 -9.48
N ASP A 9 8.37 -18.10 -10.35
CA ASP A 9 8.37 -19.52 -10.74
C ASP A 9 8.65 -20.47 -9.56
N ASP A 10 9.33 -19.98 -8.51
CA ASP A 10 9.64 -20.72 -7.28
C ASP A 10 8.48 -20.74 -6.26
N GLY A 11 7.27 -20.35 -6.68
CA GLY A 11 6.06 -20.40 -5.86
C GLY A 11 5.90 -19.24 -4.87
N GLY A 12 6.77 -18.24 -4.92
CA GLY A 12 6.57 -16.98 -4.20
C GLY A 12 5.61 -16.05 -4.93
N SER A 13 4.87 -15.22 -4.19
CA SER A 13 4.00 -14.21 -4.76
C SER A 13 4.07 -12.91 -3.97
N ARG A 14 3.77 -11.81 -4.64
CA ARG A 14 3.59 -10.48 -4.07
C ARG A 14 2.27 -9.92 -4.53
N THR A 15 1.44 -9.50 -3.58
CA THR A 15 0.19 -8.80 -3.88
C THR A 15 0.17 -7.48 -3.14
N VAL A 16 -0.27 -6.41 -3.82
CA VAL A 16 -0.43 -5.07 -3.26
C VAL A 16 -1.84 -4.57 -3.58
N TRP A 17 -2.53 -4.03 -2.58
CA TRP A 17 -3.91 -3.58 -2.73
C TRP A 17 -4.25 -2.37 -1.87
N LEU A 18 -5.28 -1.63 -2.31
CA LEU A 18 -5.93 -0.58 -1.57
C LEU A 18 -7.11 -1.11 -0.76
N SER A 19 -7.21 -0.63 0.48
CA SER A 19 -8.36 -0.83 1.37
C SER A 19 -8.85 0.50 1.92
N ARG A 20 -10.17 0.66 2.06
CA ARG A 20 -10.74 1.74 2.89
C ARG A 20 -10.71 1.31 4.35
N LEU A 21 -10.30 2.19 5.23
CA LEU A 21 -10.29 1.96 6.66
C LEU A 21 -11.69 2.26 7.25
N PRO A 22 -12.17 1.52 8.27
CA PRO A 22 -13.48 1.75 8.88
C PRO A 22 -13.70 3.18 9.39
N GLN A 23 -12.64 3.83 9.86
CA GLN A 23 -12.64 5.21 10.35
C GLN A 23 -12.61 6.27 9.24
N GLY A 24 -12.65 5.87 7.96
CA GLY A 24 -12.69 6.80 6.82
C GLY A 24 -11.32 7.12 6.19
N GLY A 25 -10.25 6.44 6.63
CA GLY A 25 -8.93 6.54 6.01
C GLY A 25 -8.75 5.57 4.83
N VAL A 26 -7.52 5.47 4.33
CA VAL A 26 -7.12 4.53 3.29
C VAL A 26 -5.81 3.85 3.66
N SER A 27 -5.63 2.59 3.24
CA SER A 27 -4.35 1.91 3.34
C SER A 27 -3.92 1.31 1.99
N VAL A 28 -2.63 1.45 1.68
CA VAL A 28 -1.92 0.60 0.72
C VAL A 28 -1.33 -0.55 1.51
N ASN A 29 -1.68 -1.76 1.13
CA ASN A 29 -1.31 -2.98 1.84
C ASN A 29 -0.53 -3.87 0.88
N GLY A 30 0.37 -4.68 1.41
CA GLY A 30 1.00 -5.72 0.63
C GLY A 30 1.27 -6.98 1.44
N GLN A 31 1.37 -8.07 0.70
CA GLN A 31 1.70 -9.40 1.20
C GLN A 31 2.69 -10.03 0.24
N ASP A 32 3.80 -10.50 0.80
CA ASP A 32 4.79 -11.33 0.15
C ASP A 32 4.66 -12.74 0.74
N LEU A 33 4.48 -13.74 -0.12
CA LEU A 33 4.47 -15.16 0.21
C LEU A 33 5.65 -15.83 -0.50
N GLY A 34 6.30 -16.82 0.12
CA GLY A 34 7.39 -17.57 -0.49
C GLY A 34 8.46 -17.97 0.52
N ASP A 35 9.68 -18.30 0.09
CA ASP A 35 10.80 -18.40 1.03
C ASP A 35 11.36 -17.00 1.31
N LEU A 36 11.12 -16.50 2.52
CA LEU A 36 11.60 -15.19 2.97
C LEU A 36 12.73 -15.34 4.00
N SER A 37 13.31 -16.55 4.11
CA SER A 37 14.31 -16.86 5.13
C SER A 37 15.56 -15.98 5.03
N GLY A 38 15.91 -15.53 3.83
CA GLY A 38 17.03 -14.62 3.59
C GLY A 38 16.83 -13.20 4.11
N PHE A 39 15.59 -12.78 4.39
CA PHE A 39 15.27 -11.42 4.86
C PHE A 39 14.88 -11.38 6.34
N PHE A 40 14.06 -12.33 6.79
CA PHE A 40 13.44 -12.30 8.11
C PHE A 40 13.88 -13.46 9.05
N GLY A 41 14.73 -14.37 8.55
CA GLY A 41 15.23 -15.50 9.31
C GLY A 41 14.54 -16.83 8.96
N ALA A 42 15.16 -17.93 9.37
CA ALA A 42 14.77 -19.27 8.97
C ALA A 42 13.29 -19.57 9.25
N GLY A 43 12.59 -20.11 8.24
CA GLY A 43 11.21 -20.55 8.36
C GLY A 43 10.17 -19.48 8.08
N VAL A 44 10.55 -18.21 7.88
CA VAL A 44 9.60 -17.16 7.53
C VAL A 44 9.15 -17.32 6.08
N ARG A 45 7.83 -17.34 5.89
CA ARG A 45 7.22 -17.52 4.57
C ARG A 45 6.20 -16.46 4.18
N GLU A 46 5.78 -15.65 5.13
CA GLU A 46 4.83 -14.56 4.93
C GLU A 46 5.42 -13.25 5.47
N TYR A 47 5.26 -12.19 4.70
CA TYR A 47 5.47 -10.82 5.14
C TYR A 47 4.29 -9.96 4.70
N GLU A 48 3.68 -9.26 5.65
CA GLU A 48 2.59 -8.32 5.39
C GLU A 48 2.95 -6.93 5.88
N TRP A 49 2.44 -5.93 5.18
CA TRP A 49 2.63 -4.53 5.53
C TRP A 49 1.43 -3.68 5.15
N ALA A 50 1.28 -2.55 5.84
CA ALA A 50 0.29 -1.53 5.55
C ALA A 50 0.89 -0.12 5.71
N ARG A 51 0.50 0.76 4.80
CA ARG A 51 0.79 2.20 4.83
C ARG A 51 -0.53 2.95 4.80
N SER A 52 -0.86 3.60 5.90
CA SER A 52 -2.20 4.13 6.14
C SER A 52 -2.19 5.65 6.25
N VAL A 53 -3.17 6.29 5.61
CA VAL A 53 -3.47 7.71 5.76
C VAL A 53 -4.79 7.84 6.52
N ALA A 54 -4.78 8.65 7.59
CA ALA A 54 -5.93 8.85 8.44
C ALA A 54 -7.03 9.66 7.74
N ALA A 55 -8.27 9.52 8.21
CA ALA A 55 -9.43 10.20 7.61
C ALA A 55 -9.29 11.73 7.55
N GLY A 56 -8.65 12.34 8.56
CA GLY A 56 -8.41 13.78 8.63
C GLY A 56 -7.50 14.31 7.51
N ASP A 57 -6.63 13.47 6.96
CA ASP A 57 -5.66 13.84 5.93
C ASP A 57 -6.14 13.48 4.51
N ILE A 58 -7.29 12.83 4.37
CA ILE A 58 -7.86 12.45 3.09
C ILE A 58 -8.13 13.66 2.17
N PRO A 59 -8.67 14.79 2.65
CA PRO A 59 -8.82 15.97 1.79
C PRO A 59 -7.50 16.49 1.21
N ALA A 60 -6.42 16.46 2.01
CA ALA A 60 -5.09 16.85 1.54
C ALA A 60 -4.56 15.85 0.51
N LEU A 61 -4.76 14.54 0.74
CA LEU A 61 -4.39 13.48 -0.20
C LEU A 61 -5.13 13.60 -1.54
N VAL A 62 -6.44 13.85 -1.53
CA VAL A 62 -7.22 14.08 -2.76
C VAL A 62 -6.70 15.30 -3.51
N HIS A 63 -6.45 16.40 -2.80
CA HIS A 63 -5.92 17.63 -3.41
C HIS A 63 -4.54 17.42 -4.05
N ALA A 64 -3.62 16.75 -3.33
CA ALA A 64 -2.28 16.45 -3.83
C ALA A 64 -2.29 15.52 -5.05
N LEU A 65 -3.30 14.64 -5.15
CA LEU A 65 -3.53 13.79 -6.33
C LEU A 65 -4.19 14.54 -7.50
N GLY A 66 -4.47 15.84 -7.36
CA GLY A 66 -5.15 16.67 -8.36
C GLY A 66 -6.66 16.46 -8.42
N GLY A 67 -7.25 15.83 -7.40
CA GLY A 67 -8.68 15.56 -7.31
C GLY A 67 -9.50 16.79 -6.89
N GLY A 68 -10.71 16.90 -7.44
CA GLY A 68 -11.73 17.85 -6.98
C GLY A 68 -12.59 17.28 -5.84
N ALA A 69 -13.58 18.06 -5.39
CA ALA A 69 -14.45 17.71 -4.25
C ALA A 69 -15.23 16.39 -4.44
N ASP A 70 -15.54 16.02 -5.67
CA ASP A 70 -16.28 14.80 -6.02
C ASP A 70 -15.40 13.66 -6.56
N ALA A 71 -14.07 13.82 -6.51
CA ALA A 71 -13.16 12.81 -7.02
C ALA A 71 -13.16 11.56 -6.13
N ASP A 72 -13.26 10.37 -6.72
CA ASP A 72 -13.13 9.14 -5.97
C ASP A 72 -11.65 8.86 -5.64
N LEU A 73 -11.33 8.81 -4.35
CA LEU A 73 -9.97 8.57 -3.87
C LEU A 73 -9.39 7.24 -4.35
N VAL A 74 -10.20 6.18 -4.42
CA VAL A 74 -9.72 4.86 -4.87
C VAL A 74 -9.33 4.93 -6.34
N ASP A 75 -10.07 5.65 -7.17
CA ASP A 75 -9.73 5.85 -8.58
C ASP A 75 -8.45 6.68 -8.73
N LEU A 76 -8.30 7.77 -7.98
CA LEU A 76 -7.08 8.59 -7.98
C LEU A 76 -5.84 7.77 -7.57
N LEU A 77 -5.95 7.02 -6.48
CA LEU A 77 -4.85 6.17 -5.98
C LEU A 77 -4.54 5.04 -6.95
N THR A 78 -5.56 4.41 -7.55
CA THR A 78 -5.38 3.35 -8.54
C THR A 78 -4.67 3.90 -9.78
N ALA A 79 -5.10 5.06 -10.29
CA ALA A 79 -4.47 5.69 -11.45
C ALA A 79 -3.00 6.04 -11.17
N ARG A 80 -2.69 6.60 -10.00
CA ARG A 80 -1.35 7.04 -9.65
C ARG A 80 -0.39 5.91 -9.28
N PHE A 81 -0.88 4.88 -8.56
CA PHE A 81 -0.03 3.91 -7.86
C PHE A 81 -0.19 2.45 -8.32
N SER A 82 -0.93 2.17 -9.39
CA SER A 82 -0.96 0.81 -9.98
C SER A 82 0.38 0.37 -10.57
N GLY A 83 0.60 -0.94 -10.63
CA GLY A 83 1.83 -1.55 -11.13
C GLY A 83 3.00 -1.21 -10.22
N ILE A 84 4.21 -1.03 -10.78
CA ILE A 84 5.42 -0.76 -10.00
C ILE A 84 5.36 0.54 -9.17
N ARG A 85 4.48 1.48 -9.56
CA ARG A 85 4.37 2.80 -8.91
C ARG A 85 3.82 2.74 -7.49
N HIS A 86 3.26 1.62 -7.02
CA HIS A 86 2.83 1.48 -5.62
C HIS A 86 3.95 1.77 -4.61
N ARG A 87 5.20 1.57 -5.02
CA ARG A 87 6.39 1.84 -4.21
C ARG A 87 6.54 3.32 -3.86
N GLU A 88 6.04 4.21 -4.73
CA GLU A 88 6.14 5.68 -4.59
C GLU A 88 5.15 6.26 -3.56
N PHE A 89 4.20 5.48 -3.05
CA PHE A 89 3.11 6.00 -2.19
C PHE A 89 3.64 6.76 -0.96
N SER A 90 4.60 6.17 -0.23
CA SER A 90 5.17 6.82 0.96
C SER A 90 5.93 8.08 0.61
N ASP A 91 6.74 8.05 -0.45
CA ASP A 91 7.57 9.19 -0.86
C ASP A 91 6.69 10.36 -1.35
N PHE A 92 5.61 10.03 -2.05
CA PHE A 92 4.59 11.00 -2.46
C PHE A 92 3.94 11.64 -1.23
N CYS A 93 3.43 10.85 -0.28
CA CYS A 93 2.82 11.40 0.93
C CYS A 93 3.82 12.25 1.74
N ALA A 94 5.07 11.82 1.85
CA ALA A 94 6.11 12.58 2.53
C ALA A 94 6.38 13.93 1.83
N THR A 95 6.46 13.95 0.50
CA THR A 95 6.64 15.18 -0.30
C THR A 95 5.50 16.17 -0.08
N GLU A 96 4.27 15.65 0.02
CA GLU A 96 3.04 16.42 0.21
C GLU A 96 2.74 16.70 1.70
N SER A 97 3.65 16.35 2.61
CA SER A 97 3.47 16.50 4.06
C SER A 97 2.22 15.81 4.62
N ILE A 98 1.81 14.69 4.03
CA ILE A 98 0.69 13.85 4.45
C ILE A 98 1.22 12.76 5.39
N PRO A 99 0.77 12.69 6.65
CA PRO A 99 1.17 11.65 7.59
C PRO A 99 0.82 10.25 7.09
N VAL A 100 1.77 9.32 7.21
CA VAL A 100 1.57 7.90 6.90
C VAL A 100 1.96 7.06 8.11
N GLU A 101 1.03 6.24 8.58
CA GLU A 101 1.32 5.20 9.56
C GLU A 101 1.81 3.94 8.85
N PHE A 102 2.88 3.34 9.39
CA PHE A 102 3.43 2.08 8.89
C PHE A 102 3.22 0.95 9.89
N TRP A 103 2.69 -0.17 9.42
CA TRP A 103 2.58 -1.42 10.14
C TRP A 103 3.15 -2.56 9.30
N SER A 104 3.74 -3.57 9.94
CA SER A 104 4.11 -4.81 9.27
C SER A 104 4.16 -5.99 10.23
N ARG A 105 4.05 -7.21 9.69
CA ARG A 105 4.31 -8.48 10.38
C ARG A 105 5.01 -9.46 9.45
N PHE A 106 5.72 -10.42 10.01
CA PHE A 106 6.23 -11.58 9.28
C PHE A 106 5.93 -12.86 10.07
N GLY A 107 5.81 -13.99 9.37
CA GLY A 107 5.41 -15.26 9.96
C GLY A 107 5.57 -16.47 9.03
N GLU A 108 5.08 -17.62 9.50
CA GLU A 108 5.02 -18.88 8.73
C GLU A 108 3.81 -18.93 7.78
#